data_AF-A0A2V3HQL5-F1
#
_entry.id   AF-A0A2V3HQL5-F1
#
_cell.length_a   1.000
_cell.length_b   1.000
_cell.length_c   1.000
_cell.angle_alpha   90.00
_cell.angle_beta   90.00
_cell.angle_gamma   90.00
#
_symmetry.space_group_name_H-M   'P 1'
#
loop_
_entity.id
_entity.type
_entity.pdbx_description
1 polymer ?
#
loop_
_entity_poly.entity_id
_entity_poly.type
_entity_poly.pdbx_seq_one_letter_code
_entity_poly.pdbx_strand_id
1 'polypeptide(L)'
;MDGSSGAVESRIHIRVGDVDVDLTGTAKEVDSRMLNQMEQEIWSTALASIRGAREAAIEAAREAARESGLPERGSSFKALCDYNNLTRKPDQVLAAIQYLREVEGKEDSPPRVIHGLFTDAGIESPGNLSLYLNRLRERGLLSFPVGDGNNKNR
;
A
#
# COMPACT_ATOMS: atom_id res chain seq x y z
N MET A 1 -14.04 -41.27 -37.92
CA MET A 1 -14.72 -40.86 -36.68
C MET A 1 -13.65 -40.77 -35.62
N ASP A 2 -13.31 -39.55 -35.19
CA ASP A 2 -13.22 -39.18 -33.77
C ASP A 2 -12.78 -37.72 -33.67
N GLY A 3 -13.75 -36.86 -33.38
CA GLY A 3 -13.54 -35.44 -33.11
C GLY A 3 -13.08 -35.26 -31.67
N SER A 4 -11.78 -35.03 -31.49
CA SER A 4 -11.24 -34.53 -30.22
C SER A 4 -11.64 -33.07 -30.04
N SER A 5 -12.84 -32.83 -29.50
CA SER A 5 -13.22 -31.56 -28.88
C SER A 5 -12.39 -31.38 -27.61
N GLY A 6 -11.17 -30.86 -27.74
CA GLY A 6 -10.35 -30.46 -26.59
C GLY A 6 -10.95 -29.23 -25.92
N ALA A 7 -11.91 -29.43 -25.03
CA ALA A 7 -12.39 -28.36 -24.17
C ALA A 7 -11.24 -27.94 -23.24
N VAL A 8 -10.80 -26.69 -23.34
CA VAL A 8 -9.77 -26.13 -22.46
C VAL A 8 -10.36 -26.09 -21.05
N GLU A 9 -9.81 -26.92 -20.16
CA GLU A 9 -10.20 -26.98 -18.76
C GLU A 9 -9.48 -25.87 -17.99
N SER A 10 -10.26 -25.06 -17.28
CA SER A 10 -9.80 -23.95 -16.45
C SER A 10 -9.88 -24.36 -14.98
N ARG A 11 -8.93 -23.88 -14.16
CA ARG A 11 -8.91 -24.08 -12.71
C ARG A 11 -8.62 -22.79 -11.97
N ILE A 12 -9.37 -22.54 -10.89
CA ILE A 12 -9.12 -21.45 -9.93
C ILE A 12 -9.01 -22.09 -8.54
N HIS A 13 -7.89 -21.85 -7.87
CA HIS A 13 -7.63 -22.33 -6.52
C HIS A 13 -7.23 -21.16 -5.61
N ILE A 14 -8.03 -20.88 -4.58
CA ILE A 14 -7.84 -19.76 -3.65
C ILE A 14 -7.98 -20.28 -2.22
N ARG A 15 -6.92 -20.14 -1.42
CA ARG A 15 -6.92 -20.50 0.00
C ARG A 15 -6.63 -19.28 0.87
N VAL A 16 -7.53 -18.97 1.80
CA VAL A 16 -7.46 -17.83 2.72
C VAL A 16 -7.90 -18.29 4.11
N GLY A 17 -6.96 -18.50 5.03
CA GLY A 17 -7.28 -19.03 6.36
C GLY A 17 -7.90 -20.43 6.27
N ASP A 18 -9.12 -20.56 6.77
CA ASP A 18 -9.98 -21.75 6.70
C ASP A 18 -10.83 -21.84 5.41
N VAL A 19 -10.85 -20.78 4.60
CA VAL A 19 -11.56 -20.75 3.33
C VAL A 19 -10.71 -21.38 2.24
N ASP A 20 -11.24 -22.39 1.57
CA ASP A 20 -10.61 -23.08 0.44
C ASP A 20 -11.59 -23.14 -0.74
N VAL A 21 -11.23 -22.52 -1.86
CA VAL A 21 -12.03 -22.47 -3.08
C VAL A 21 -11.24 -23.13 -4.19
N ASP A 22 -11.68 -24.31 -4.62
CA ASP A 22 -11.12 -25.05 -5.75
C ASP A 22 -12.21 -25.28 -6.81
N LEU A 23 -12.12 -24.53 -7.90
CA LEU A 23 -13.05 -24.58 -9.02
C LEU A 23 -12.34 -25.13 -10.25
N THR A 24 -12.89 -26.19 -10.83
CA THR A 24 -12.43 -26.78 -12.10
C THR A 24 -13.61 -26.92 -13.07
N GLY A 25 -13.36 -26.71 -14.35
CA GLY A 25 -14.35 -26.86 -15.41
C GLY A 25 -14.03 -26.02 -16.64
N THR A 26 -15.00 -25.84 -17.53
CA THR A 26 -14.84 -24.91 -18.65
C THR A 26 -14.79 -23.46 -18.15
N ALA A 27 -14.16 -22.55 -18.90
CA ALA A 27 -14.04 -21.13 -18.51
C ALA A 27 -15.39 -20.51 -18.08
N LYS A 28 -16.47 -20.80 -18.81
CA LYS A 28 -17.82 -20.29 -18.53
C LYS A 28 -18.40 -20.85 -17.23
N GLU A 29 -18.14 -22.12 -16.92
CA GLU A 29 -18.59 -22.77 -15.68
C GLU A 29 -17.82 -22.24 -14.47
N VAL A 30 -16.50 -22.06 -14.63
CA VAL A 30 -15.64 -21.48 -13.60
C VAL A 30 -16.06 -20.04 -13.29
N ASP A 31 -16.28 -19.20 -14.31
CA ASP A 31 -16.74 -17.82 -14.14
C ASP A 31 -18.09 -17.74 -13.41
N SER A 32 -19.05 -18.58 -13.81
CA SER A 32 -20.39 -18.58 -13.21
C SER A 32 -20.36 -19.05 -11.75
N ARG A 33 -19.54 -20.07 -11.44
CA ARG A 33 -19.34 -20.53 -10.07
C ARG A 33 -18.60 -19.50 -9.22
N MET A 34 -17.62 -18.83 -9.79
CA MET A 34 -16.88 -17.78 -9.08
C MET A 34 -17.78 -16.59 -8.73
N LEU A 35 -18.64 -16.14 -9.65
CA LEU A 35 -19.64 -15.10 -9.39
C LEU A 35 -20.60 -15.47 -8.25
N ASN A 36 -21.16 -16.68 -8.30
CA ASN A 36 -22.03 -17.17 -7.23
C ASN A 36 -21.30 -17.29 -5.90
N GLN A 37 -20.03 -17.69 -5.92
CA GLN A 37 -19.23 -17.75 -4.71
C GLN A 37 -19.07 -16.32 -4.17
N MET A 38 -18.65 -15.35 -4.99
CA MET A 38 -18.41 -13.95 -4.59
C MET A 38 -19.61 -13.23 -3.95
N GLU A 39 -20.85 -13.64 -4.25
CA GLU A 39 -22.07 -13.12 -3.62
C GLU A 39 -22.33 -13.70 -2.22
N GLN A 40 -21.65 -14.79 -1.84
CA GLN A 40 -21.82 -15.42 -0.52
C GLN A 40 -21.01 -14.68 0.56
N GLU A 41 -21.56 -14.65 1.78
CA GLU A 41 -20.92 -14.06 2.96
C GLU A 41 -19.50 -14.58 3.23
N ILE A 42 -19.20 -15.80 2.78
CA ILE A 42 -17.88 -16.42 2.91
C ILE A 42 -16.77 -15.57 2.26
N TRP A 43 -17.03 -14.89 1.15
CA TRP A 43 -16.02 -14.02 0.51
C TRP A 43 -15.82 -12.69 1.21
N SER A 44 -16.89 -12.09 1.70
CA SER A 44 -16.77 -10.86 2.48
C SER A 44 -16.02 -11.13 3.78
N THR A 45 -16.25 -12.29 4.41
CA THR A 45 -15.46 -12.77 5.56
C THR A 45 -14.00 -13.04 5.20
N ALA A 46 -13.71 -13.71 4.08
CA ALA A 46 -12.34 -13.93 3.62
C ALA A 46 -11.60 -12.60 3.35
N LEU A 47 -12.24 -11.64 2.69
CA LEU A 47 -11.69 -10.31 2.45
C LEU A 47 -11.48 -9.52 3.75
N ALA A 48 -12.42 -9.61 4.69
CA ALA A 48 -12.28 -9.00 6.02
C ALA A 48 -11.11 -9.63 6.80
N SER A 49 -10.94 -10.95 6.72
CA SER A 49 -9.82 -11.68 7.32
C SER A 49 -8.48 -11.25 6.74
N ILE A 50 -8.38 -11.11 5.40
CA ILE A 50 -7.18 -10.58 4.73
C ILE A 50 -6.87 -9.15 5.20
N ARG A 51 -7.89 -8.28 5.29
CA ARG A 51 -7.71 -6.90 5.77
C ARG A 51 -7.25 -6.87 7.23
N GLY A 52 -7.88 -7.65 8.10
CA GLY A 52 -7.51 -7.76 9.51
C GLY A 52 -6.10 -8.30 9.69
N ALA A 53 -5.70 -9.32 8.93
CA ALA A 53 -4.34 -9.85 8.95
C ALA A 53 -3.31 -8.80 8.48
N ARG A 54 -3.64 -8.01 7.45
CA ARG A 54 -2.81 -6.90 6.98
C ARG A 54 -2.68 -5.81 8.05
N GLU A 55 -3.78 -5.40 8.67
CA GLU A 55 -3.79 -4.39 9.73
C GLU A 55 -3.00 -4.87 10.95
N ALA A 56 -3.19 -6.12 11.36
CA ALA A 56 -2.43 -6.73 12.45
C ALA A 56 -0.92 -6.81 12.15
N ALA A 57 -0.54 -7.15 10.90
CA ALA A 57 0.85 -7.16 10.48
C ALA A 57 1.46 -5.74 10.50
N ILE A 58 0.70 -4.72 10.10
CA ILE A 58 1.13 -3.32 10.15
C ILE A 58 1.29 -2.88 11.60
N GLU A 59 0.33 -3.17 12.48
CA GLU A 59 0.41 -2.76 13.89
C GLU A 59 1.53 -3.50 14.62
N ALA A 60 1.73 -4.79 14.35
CA ALA A 60 2.88 -5.55 14.86
C ALA A 60 4.21 -4.98 14.38
N ALA A 61 4.30 -4.53 13.13
CA ALA A 61 5.48 -3.83 12.61
C ALA A 61 5.70 -2.47 13.31
N ARG A 62 4.62 -1.74 13.61
CA ARG A 62 4.68 -0.47 14.36
C ARG A 62 5.09 -0.67 15.81
N GLU A 63 4.56 -1.70 16.49
CA GLU A 63 4.95 -2.05 17.85
C GLU A 63 6.39 -2.53 17.91
N ALA A 64 6.83 -3.40 17.00
CA ALA A 64 8.22 -3.84 16.89
C ALA A 64 9.18 -2.65 16.65
N ALA A 65 8.79 -1.69 15.81
CA ALA A 65 9.55 -0.45 15.59
C ALA A 65 9.60 0.45 16.84
N ARG A 66 8.54 0.45 17.65
CA ARG A 66 8.44 1.22 18.91
C ARG A 66 9.26 0.59 20.04
N GLU A 67 9.23 -0.74 20.17
CA GLU A 67 9.93 -1.51 21.21
C GLU A 67 11.44 -1.65 20.97
N SER A 68 11.87 -1.77 19.72
CA SER A 68 13.30 -1.83 19.36
C SER A 68 14.01 -0.47 19.47
N GLY A 69 13.30 0.58 19.90
CA GLY A 69 13.83 1.94 19.97
C GLY A 69 14.28 2.42 18.59
N LEU A 70 13.38 2.39 17.60
CA LEU A 70 13.62 2.76 16.19
C LEU A 70 15.06 2.50 15.71
N PRO A 71 15.39 1.27 15.27
CA PRO A 71 16.38 1.14 14.22
C PRO A 71 15.83 1.89 13.01
N GLU A 72 16.41 3.06 12.76
CA GLU A 72 16.47 3.69 11.44
C GLU A 72 15.12 3.98 10.77
N ARG A 73 14.45 5.05 11.22
CA ARG A 73 13.42 5.79 10.46
C ARG A 73 13.74 5.85 8.95
N GLY A 74 15.01 6.07 8.64
CA GLY A 74 15.56 6.04 7.30
C GLY A 74 15.57 4.68 6.60
N SER A 75 15.99 3.59 7.25
CA SER A 75 16.05 2.29 6.57
C SER A 75 14.68 1.67 6.35
N SER A 76 13.71 1.98 7.21
CA SER A 76 12.30 1.63 6.98
C SER A 76 11.73 2.35 5.76
N PHE A 77 12.01 3.65 5.63
CA PHE A 77 11.65 4.39 4.41
C PHE A 77 12.41 3.89 3.17
N LYS A 78 13.69 3.56 3.31
CA LYS A 78 14.49 2.99 2.22
C LYS A 78 13.95 1.66 1.75
N ALA A 79 13.63 0.76 2.66
CA ALA A 79 13.01 -0.53 2.37
C ALA A 79 11.68 -0.34 1.63
N LEU A 80 10.85 0.63 2.05
CA LEU A 80 9.61 0.97 1.33
C LEU A 80 9.89 1.36 -0.12
N CYS A 81 10.88 2.22 -0.37
CA CYS A 81 11.27 2.62 -1.72
C CYS A 81 11.82 1.45 -2.54
N ASP A 82 12.69 0.64 -1.95
CA ASP A 82 13.36 -0.48 -2.65
C ASP A 82 12.35 -1.58 -3.00
N TYR A 83 11.49 -2.00 -2.06
CA TYR A 83 10.49 -3.04 -2.30
C TYR A 83 9.44 -2.65 -3.36
N ASN A 84 9.08 -1.37 -3.42
CA ASN A 84 8.13 -0.86 -4.41
C ASN A 84 8.81 -0.33 -5.67
N ASN A 85 10.13 -0.53 -5.81
CA ASN A 85 10.92 -0.14 -6.97
C ASN A 85 10.78 1.36 -7.34
N LEU A 86 10.66 2.21 -6.31
CA LEU A 86 10.43 3.65 -6.45
C LEU A 86 11.73 4.38 -6.78
N THR A 87 11.98 4.55 -8.07
CA THR A 87 13.22 5.17 -8.58
C THR A 87 13.07 6.65 -8.92
N ARG A 88 11.84 7.11 -9.20
CA ARG A 88 11.59 8.51 -9.59
C ARG A 88 11.42 9.37 -8.35
N LYS A 89 12.14 10.51 -8.30
CA LYS A 89 12.06 11.49 -7.19
C LYS A 89 10.61 11.89 -6.82
N PRO A 90 9.70 12.19 -7.77
CA PRO A 90 8.29 12.46 -7.44
C PRO A 90 7.60 11.31 -6.69
N ASP A 91 7.82 10.06 -7.13
CA ASP A 91 7.18 8.88 -6.53
C ASP A 91 7.73 8.63 -5.12
N GLN A 92 9.04 8.86 -4.91
CA GLN A 92 9.67 8.80 -3.59
C GLN A 92 9.14 9.89 -2.64
N VAL A 93 8.80 11.09 -3.14
CA VAL A 93 8.16 12.13 -2.31
C VAL A 93 6.77 11.70 -1.88
N LEU A 94 5.98 11.12 -2.79
CA LEU A 94 4.65 10.60 -2.45
C LEU A 94 4.76 9.47 -1.42
N ALA A 95 5.74 8.58 -1.58
CA ALA A 95 6.01 7.53 -0.60
C ALA A 95 6.43 8.10 0.76
N ALA A 96 7.23 9.18 0.79
CA ALA A 96 7.60 9.85 2.03
C ALA A 96 6.38 10.44 2.75
N ILE A 97 5.47 11.10 2.02
CA ILE A 97 4.21 11.62 2.58
C ILE A 97 3.37 10.47 3.15
N GLN A 98 3.21 9.39 2.39
CA GLN A 98 2.45 8.22 2.83
C GLN A 98 3.07 7.55 4.06
N TYR A 99 4.40 7.41 4.09
CA TYR A 99 5.13 6.85 5.22
C TYR A 99 4.92 7.69 6.49
N LEU A 100 5.03 9.02 6.37
CA LEU A 100 4.78 9.91 7.50
C LEU A 100 3.37 9.75 8.06
N ARG A 101 2.35 9.64 7.21
CA ARG A 101 0.94 9.51 7.63
C ARG A 101 0.62 8.15 8.22
N GLU A 102 0.91 7.09 7.49
CA GLU A 102 0.48 5.74 7.87
C GLU A 102 1.39 5.10 8.93
N VAL A 103 2.71 5.29 8.79
CA VAL A 103 3.69 4.65 9.67
C VAL A 103 3.93 5.52 10.88
N GLU A 104 4.32 6.79 10.67
CA GLU A 104 4.65 7.72 11.75
C GLU A 104 3.43 8.43 12.37
N GLY A 105 2.22 8.33 11.80
CA GLY A 105 1.03 9.01 12.31
C GLY A 105 1.09 10.54 12.19
N LYS A 106 1.97 11.07 11.33
CA LYS A 106 2.17 12.51 11.10
C LYS A 106 1.39 12.96 9.87
N GLU A 107 0.28 13.63 10.13
CA GLU A 107 -0.57 14.20 9.07
C GLU A 107 0.09 15.37 8.33
N ASP A 108 0.93 16.14 9.02
CA ASP A 108 1.70 17.21 8.42
C ASP A 108 3.03 16.71 7.84
N SER A 109 3.39 17.23 6.67
CA SER A 109 4.52 16.76 5.86
C SER A 109 5.33 17.93 5.30
N PRO A 110 5.84 18.84 6.16
CA PRO A 110 6.57 20.00 5.68
C PRO A 110 7.86 19.60 4.96
N PRO A 111 8.38 20.43 4.03
CA PRO A 111 9.62 20.14 3.29
C PRO A 111 10.78 19.68 4.17
N ARG A 112 10.94 20.25 5.37
CA ARG A 112 12.01 19.89 6.30
C ARG A 112 11.89 18.46 6.83
N VAL A 113 10.68 18.02 7.16
CA VAL A 113 10.43 16.67 7.69
C VAL A 113 10.63 15.62 6.61
N ILE A 114 10.17 15.90 5.39
CA ILE A 114 10.42 15.04 4.22
C ILE A 114 11.92 14.99 3.94
N HIS A 115 12.60 16.13 3.88
CA HIS A 115 14.05 16.15 3.66
C HIS A 115 14.80 15.33 4.71
N GLY A 116 14.45 15.48 5.99
CA GLY A 116 15.04 14.67 7.06
C GLY A 116 14.85 13.17 6.84
N LEU A 117 13.68 12.74 6.36
CA LEU A 117 13.42 11.32 6.06
C LEU A 117 14.33 10.78 4.95
N PHE A 118 14.56 11.57 3.90
CA PHE A 118 15.51 11.23 2.83
C PHE A 118 16.96 11.16 3.36
N THR A 119 17.36 12.13 4.19
CA THR A 119 18.68 12.13 4.84
C THR A 119 18.87 10.89 5.70
N ASP A 120 17.90 10.57 6.56
CA ASP A 120 17.94 9.40 7.43
C ASP A 120 18.08 8.11 6.61
N ALA A 121 17.45 8.05 5.44
CA ALA A 121 17.47 6.90 4.54
C ALA A 121 18.74 6.78 3.66
N GLY A 122 19.61 7.80 3.69
CA GLY A 122 20.74 7.88 2.77
C GLY A 122 20.32 7.93 1.29
N ILE A 123 19.13 8.47 1.01
CA ILE A 123 18.60 8.70 -0.34
C ILE A 123 18.78 10.18 -0.69
N GLU A 124 19.15 10.47 -1.94
CA GLU A 124 19.28 11.86 -2.40
C GLU A 124 17.92 12.58 -2.33
N SER A 125 17.84 13.64 -1.51
CA SER A 125 16.62 14.42 -1.38
C SER A 125 16.28 15.17 -2.69
N PRO A 126 15.01 15.23 -3.10
CA PRO A 126 14.59 16.03 -4.24
C PRO A 126 14.81 17.52 -4.00
N GLY A 127 15.29 18.23 -5.03
CA GLY A 127 15.32 19.70 -5.01
C GLY A 127 13.90 20.28 -5.03
N ASN A 128 13.73 21.46 -4.41
CA ASN A 128 12.49 22.24 -4.44
C ASN A 128 11.24 21.52 -3.89
N LEU A 129 11.36 20.76 -2.80
CA LEU A 129 10.22 20.11 -2.11
C LEU A 129 9.05 21.08 -1.87
N SER A 130 9.33 22.32 -1.46
CA SER A 130 8.28 23.35 -1.27
C SER A 130 7.44 23.57 -2.53
N LEU A 131 8.05 23.65 -3.71
CA LEU A 131 7.33 23.83 -4.97
C LEU A 131 6.51 22.60 -5.31
N TYR A 132 7.07 21.40 -5.09
CA TYR A 132 6.37 20.15 -5.36
C TYR A 132 5.11 20.01 -4.49
N LEU A 133 5.23 20.22 -3.18
CA LEU A 133 4.10 20.20 -2.25
C LEU A 133 3.05 21.28 -2.58
N ASN A 134 3.48 22.48 -2.94
CA ASN A 134 2.57 23.55 -3.38
C ASN A 134 1.78 23.13 -4.62
N ARG A 135 2.40 22.50 -5.62
CA ARG A 135 1.72 22.00 -6.83
C ARG A 135 0.72 20.89 -6.54
N LEU A 136 1.04 19.99 -5.60
CA LEU A 136 0.08 18.96 -5.16
C LEU A 136 -1.13 19.60 -4.48
N ARG A 137 -0.90 20.61 -3.64
CA ARG A 137 -1.96 21.37 -2.98
C ARG A 137 -2.86 22.12 -3.98
N GLU A 138 -2.27 22.83 -4.94
CA GLU A 138 -3.01 23.56 -5.98
C GLU A 138 -3.90 22.63 -6.82
N ARG A 139 -3.51 21.36 -6.97
CA ARG A 139 -4.28 20.33 -7.69
C ARG A 139 -5.28 19.58 -6.81
N GLY A 140 -5.39 19.90 -5.51
CA GLY A 140 -6.25 19.19 -4.56
C GLY A 140 -5.81 17.75 -4.27
N LEU A 141 -4.57 17.38 -4.60
CA LEU A 141 -4.01 16.04 -4.38
C LEU A 141 -3.40 15.87 -2.99
N LEU A 142 -3.23 16.98 -2.26
CA LEU A 142 -2.69 16.99 -0.91
C LEU A 142 -3.46 18.02 -0.07
N SER A 143 -4.07 17.55 1.02
CA SER A 143 -4.65 18.38 2.07
C SER A 143 -3.82 18.25 3.36
N PHE A 144 -3.83 19.31 4.16
CA PHE A 144 -3.25 19.34 5.50
C PHE A 144 -4.37 19.57 6.52
N PRO A 145 -4.23 19.06 7.76
CA PRO A 145 -5.19 19.31 8.82
C PRO A 145 -5.40 20.82 9.03
N VAL A 146 -6.66 21.22 9.19
CA VAL A 146 -7.04 22.63 9.38
C VAL A 146 -6.71 23.02 10.82
N GLY A 147 -5.47 23.47 11.05
CA GLY A 147 -5.00 23.93 12.34
C GLY A 147 -3.54 24.36 12.26
N ASP A 148 -3.29 25.64 12.59
CA ASP A 148 -2.02 26.34 12.60
C ASP A 148 -1.29 26.54 11.26
N GLY A 149 -1.70 27.63 10.59
CA GLY A 149 -0.73 28.45 9.87
C GLY A 149 -0.76 28.31 8.36
N ASN A 150 -1.75 28.95 7.77
CA ASN A 150 -1.65 29.53 6.44
C ASN A 150 -0.40 30.44 6.36
N ASN A 151 0.80 29.92 6.08
CA ASN A 151 1.92 30.64 5.44
C ASN A 151 3.20 29.79 5.31
N LYS A 152 3.56 29.54 4.04
CA LYS A 152 4.93 29.54 3.48
C LYS A 152 6.03 28.91 4.34
N ASN A 153 6.54 27.75 3.90
CA ASN A 153 7.88 27.25 4.23
C ASN A 153 8.22 27.23 5.73
N ARG A 154 7.59 26.31 6.49
CA ARG A 154 8.22 25.80 7.70
C ARG A 154 8.73 24.39 7.49
#